data_AF-A0A3D0M9C8-F1
#
_entry.id   AF-A0A3D0M9C8-F1
#
_cell.length_a   1.000
_cell.length_b   1.000
_cell.length_c   1.000
_cell.angle_alpha   90.00
_cell.angle_beta   90.00
_cell.angle_gamma   90.00
#
_symmetry.space_group_name_H-M   'P 1'
#
loop_
_entity.id
_entity.type
_entity.pdbx_description
1 polymer ?
#
loop_
_entity_poly.entity_id
_entity_poly.type
_entity_poly.pdbx_seq_one_letter_code
_entity_poly.pdbx_strand_id
1 'polypeptide(L)'
;AEKYELPDAIFCYSDTCAIGAISALHRKGFKIPVDVSVMGFDNTAVSEVYIPSLTTVAQPQHQIGYQAADLLIRQINGAPDTIKRYELPHEIVFRDSI
;
A
#
# COMPACT_ATOMS: atom_id res chain seq x y z
N ALA A 1 26.06 -12.49 17.78
CA ALA A 1 25.26 -11.99 16.64
C ALA A 1 24.93 -10.54 16.92
N GLU A 2 25.16 -9.63 15.98
CA GLU A 2 24.76 -8.23 16.11
C GLU A 2 23.26 -8.16 16.39
N LYS A 3 22.90 -7.48 17.48
CA LYS A 3 21.51 -7.21 17.85
C LYS A 3 21.13 -5.92 17.13
N TYR A 4 20.36 -6.04 16.06
CA TYR A 4 19.72 -4.89 15.43
C TYR A 4 18.49 -4.50 16.24
N GLU A 5 18.33 -3.21 16.52
CA GLU A 5 17.13 -2.67 17.17
C GLU A 5 15.93 -2.79 16.24
N LEU A 6 14.75 -3.02 16.83
CA LEU A 6 13.49 -3.06 16.09
C LEU A 6 13.15 -1.63 15.65
N PRO A 7 12.77 -1.39 14.39
CA PRO A 7 12.28 -0.08 13.98
C PRO A 7 10.93 0.24 14.62
N ASP A 8 10.65 1.52 14.86
CA ASP A 8 9.36 1.96 15.42
C ASP A 8 8.18 1.66 14.46
N ALA A 9 8.44 1.69 13.15
CA ALA A 9 7.44 1.45 12.12
C ALA A 9 8.03 0.83 10.85
N ILE A 10 7.19 0.11 10.11
CA ILE A 10 7.50 -0.45 8.80
C ILE A 10 6.45 0.01 7.81
N PHE A 11 6.89 0.68 6.73
CA PHE A 11 6.07 0.99 5.58
C PHE A 11 6.36 -0.01 4.45
N CYS A 12 5.34 -0.76 4.04
CA CYS A 12 5.44 -1.76 3.00
C CYS A 12 4.81 -1.26 1.70
N TYR A 13 5.44 -1.57 0.56
CA TYR A 13 4.99 -1.14 -0.76
C TYR A 13 3.67 -1.78 -1.23
N SER A 14 3.15 -2.78 -0.51
CA SER A 14 1.86 -3.43 -0.76
C SER A 14 1.26 -4.02 0.51
N ASP A 15 -0.05 -4.18 0.55
CA ASP A 15 -0.78 -4.80 1.67
C ASP A 15 -0.33 -6.25 1.91
N THR A 16 -0.08 -7.01 0.84
CA THR A 16 0.42 -8.39 0.95
C THR A 16 1.79 -8.43 1.63
N CYS A 17 2.68 -7.48 1.32
CA CYS A 17 3.99 -7.36 1.96
C CYS A 17 3.85 -6.97 3.44
N ALA A 18 2.98 -6.01 3.76
CA ALA A 18 2.67 -5.61 5.14
C ALA A 18 2.15 -6.79 5.97
N ILE A 19 1.21 -7.56 5.44
CA ILE A 19 0.67 -8.75 6.12
C ILE A 19 1.76 -9.80 6.34
N GLY A 20 2.64 -10.00 5.37
CA GLY A 20 3.82 -10.85 5.52
C GLY A 20 4.74 -10.39 6.66
N ALA A 21 4.97 -9.08 6.77
CA ALA A 21 5.74 -8.47 7.85
C ALA A 21 5.06 -8.67 9.22
N ILE A 22 3.76 -8.37 9.33
CA ILE A 22 2.98 -8.58 10.56
C ILE A 22 3.04 -10.05 10.97
N SER A 23 2.85 -10.99 10.04
CA SER A 23 2.93 -12.42 10.31
C SER A 23 4.31 -12.85 10.82
N ALA A 24 5.40 -12.30 10.24
CA ALA A 24 6.76 -12.57 10.69
C ALA A 24 7.06 -11.99 12.08
N LEU A 25 6.61 -10.77 12.35
CA LEU A 25 6.76 -10.09 13.63
C LEU A 25 5.98 -10.83 14.74
N HIS A 26 4.74 -11.20 14.46
CA HIS A 26 3.90 -11.96 15.37
C HIS A 26 4.53 -13.32 15.74
N ARG A 27 5.10 -14.04 14.76
CA ARG A 27 5.85 -15.30 15.02
C ARG A 27 7.08 -15.11 15.91
N LYS A 28 7.64 -13.90 15.97
CA LYS A 28 8.74 -13.54 16.86
C LYS A 28 8.27 -12.98 18.21
N GLY A 29 6.96 -12.91 18.44
CA GLY A 29 6.36 -12.44 19.69
C GLY A 29 6.16 -10.93 19.78
N PHE A 30 6.40 -10.18 18.71
CA PHE A 30 6.12 -8.75 18.67
C PHE A 30 4.63 -8.47 18.45
N LYS A 31 4.13 -7.41 19.08
CA LYS A 31 2.75 -6.93 19.02
C LYS A 31 2.66 -5.73 18.08
N ILE A 32 1.67 -5.75 17.20
CA ILE A 32 1.36 -4.64 16.29
C ILE A 32 0.06 -4.00 16.81
N PRO A 33 -0.01 -2.67 17.00
CA PRO A 33 1.03 -1.66 16.74
C PRO A 33 1.99 -1.40 17.92
N VAL A 34 1.82 -2.10 19.05
CA VAL A 34 2.48 -1.77 20.34
C VAL A 34 4.01 -1.75 20.29
N ASP A 35 4.63 -2.78 19.71
CA ASP A 35 6.10 -2.89 19.62
C ASP A 35 6.63 -2.30 18.30
N VAL A 36 5.82 -2.36 17.24
CA VAL A 36 6.14 -1.82 15.92
C VAL A 36 4.84 -1.58 15.14
N SER A 37 4.73 -0.39 14.55
CA SER A 37 3.63 -0.04 13.64
C SER A 37 3.88 -0.60 12.25
N VAL A 38 2.83 -1.02 11.55
CA VAL A 38 2.95 -1.51 10.16
C VAL A 38 1.92 -0.83 9.28
N MET A 39 2.38 -0.33 8.13
CA MET A 39 1.54 0.32 7.13
C MET A 39 1.72 -0.35 5.77
N GLY A 40 0.61 -0.54 5.06
CA GLY A 40 0.58 -1.06 3.70
C GLY A 40 0.37 -0.01 2.61
N PHE A 41 0.09 -0.52 1.42
CA PHE A 41 -0.23 0.24 0.22
C PHE A 41 -1.17 -0.64 -0.62
N ASP A 42 -2.17 -0.04 -1.27
CA ASP A 42 -3.17 -0.63 -2.19
C ASP A 42 -4.62 -0.57 -1.68
N ASN A 43 -4.85 -0.72 -0.37
CA ASN A 43 -6.20 -0.86 0.20
C ASN A 43 -7.02 -2.01 -0.40
N THR A 44 -6.38 -3.16 -0.54
CA THR A 44 -7.00 -4.40 -0.97
C THR A 44 -7.94 -4.97 0.11
N ALA A 45 -8.84 -5.86 -0.28
CA ALA A 45 -9.81 -6.48 0.65
C ALA A 45 -9.14 -7.16 1.86
N VAL A 46 -7.91 -7.68 1.70
CA VAL A 46 -7.20 -8.31 2.82
C VAL A 46 -6.81 -7.31 3.91
N SER A 47 -6.62 -6.03 3.56
CA SER A 47 -6.28 -4.98 4.53
C SER A 47 -7.41 -4.73 5.55
N GLU A 48 -8.66 -5.00 5.18
CA GLU A 48 -9.84 -4.81 6.05
C GLU A 48 -10.07 -5.99 7.00
N VAL A 49 -9.75 -7.21 6.55
CA VAL A 49 -10.13 -8.44 7.28
C VAL A 49 -8.97 -9.09 8.04
N TYR A 50 -7.74 -8.60 7.87
CA TYR A 50 -6.60 -9.07 8.64
C TYR A 50 -6.68 -8.58 10.09
N ILE A 51 -5.98 -9.25 11.01
CA ILE A 51 -5.91 -8.87 12.43
C ILE A 51 -4.44 -8.66 12.82
N PRO A 52 -4.04 -7.45 13.25
CA PRO A 52 -4.84 -6.20 13.24
C PRO A 52 -5.23 -5.78 11.81
N SER A 53 -6.33 -5.03 11.68
CA SER A 53 -6.71 -4.46 10.39
C SER A 53 -5.67 -3.44 9.93
N LEU A 54 -5.31 -3.47 8.65
CA LEU A 54 -4.09 -2.83 8.14
C LEU A 54 -4.37 -1.39 7.72
N THR A 55 -3.67 -0.44 8.33
CA THR A 55 -3.56 0.94 7.85
C THR A 55 -2.78 0.95 6.53
N THR A 56 -3.29 1.64 5.51
CA THR A 56 -2.75 1.53 4.15
C THR A 56 -3.03 2.79 3.32
N VAL A 57 -2.22 3.02 2.28
CA VAL A 57 -2.56 4.01 1.24
C VAL A 57 -3.57 3.40 0.28
N ALA A 58 -4.77 3.97 0.21
CA ALA A 58 -5.74 3.68 -0.83
C ALA A 58 -5.36 4.45 -2.10
N GLN A 59 -4.92 3.68 -3.10
CA GLN A 59 -4.68 4.20 -4.43
C GLN A 59 -5.98 4.20 -5.24
N PRO A 60 -6.20 5.19 -6.12
CA PRO A 60 -7.36 5.20 -7.02
C PRO A 60 -7.14 4.23 -8.20
N GLN A 61 -6.92 2.94 -7.92
CA GLN A 61 -6.48 1.91 -8.87
C GLN A 61 -7.37 1.84 -10.12
N HIS A 62 -8.68 1.90 -9.94
CA HIS A 62 -9.64 1.92 -11.05
C HIS A 62 -9.47 3.16 -11.94
N GLN A 63 -9.29 4.34 -11.34
CA GLN A 63 -9.09 5.58 -12.10
C GLN A 63 -7.75 5.59 -12.84
N ILE A 64 -6.68 5.05 -12.23
CA ILE A 64 -5.38 4.85 -12.88
C ILE A 64 -5.57 3.99 -14.13
N GLY A 65 -6.21 2.82 -14.00
CA GLY A 65 -6.46 1.91 -15.11
C GLY A 65 -7.33 2.54 -16.21
N TYR A 66 -8.41 3.22 -15.82
CA TYR A 66 -9.29 3.93 -16.76
C TYR A 66 -8.54 5.00 -17.54
N GLN A 67 -7.79 5.86 -16.86
CA GLN A 67 -7.04 6.95 -17.48
C GLN A 67 -5.92 6.41 -18.37
N ALA A 68 -5.21 5.37 -17.94
CA ALA A 68 -4.18 4.72 -18.76
C ALA A 68 -4.77 4.15 -20.07
N ALA A 69 -5.93 3.47 -19.99
CA ALA A 69 -6.60 2.93 -21.17
C ALA A 69 -7.11 4.02 -22.12
N ASP A 70 -7.74 5.08 -21.59
CA ASP A 70 -8.19 6.23 -22.38
C ASP A 70 -7.02 6.91 -23.09
N LEU A 71 -5.89 7.12 -22.42
CA LEU A 71 -4.69 7.69 -23.02
C LEU A 71 -4.14 6.81 -24.15
N LEU A 72 -4.07 5.50 -23.93
CA LEU A 72 -3.63 4.55 -24.96
C LEU A 72 -4.55 4.58 -26.19
N ILE A 73 -5.86 4.58 -25.99
CA ILE A 73 -6.85 4.64 -27.09
C ILE A 73 -6.69 5.94 -27.89
N ARG A 74 -6.48 7.08 -27.21
CA ARG A 74 -6.24 8.36 -27.89
C ARG A 74 -4.97 8.33 -28.73
N GLN A 75 -3.87 7.77 -28.20
CA GLN A 75 -2.62 7.61 -28.95
C GLN A 75 -2.80 6.72 -30.18
N ILE A 76 -3.51 5.59 -30.05
CA ILE A 76 -3.84 4.70 -31.19
C ILE A 76 -4.62 5.44 -32.28
N ASN A 77 -5.51 6.36 -31.89
CA ASN A 77 -6.31 7.17 -32.81
C ASN A 77 -5.58 8.42 -33.36
N GLY A 78 -4.27 8.54 -33.16
CA GLY A 78 -3.46 9.61 -33.72
C GLY A 78 -3.45 10.91 -32.91
N ALA A 79 -3.85 10.88 -31.64
CA ALA A 79 -3.63 12.02 -30.75
C ALA A 79 -2.12 12.32 -30.61
N PRO A 80 -1.70 13.59 -30.63
CA PRO A 80 -0.29 13.96 -30.56
C PRO A 80 0.35 13.45 -29.27
N ASP A 81 1.53 12.86 -29.42
CA ASP A 81 2.29 12.30 -28.32
C ASP A 81 2.85 13.42 -27.45
N THR A 82 2.12 13.76 -26.40
CA THR A 82 2.53 14.75 -25.41
C THR A 82 2.73 14.01 -24.09
N ILE A 83 3.96 14.02 -23.59
CA ILE A 83 4.27 13.48 -22.26
C ILE A 83 3.54 14.37 -21.25
N LYS A 84 2.43 13.85 -20.71
CA LYS A 84 1.65 14.49 -19.65
C LYS A 84 1.75 13.64 -18.39
N ARG A 85 2.11 14.28 -17.28
CA ARG A 85 2.06 13.68 -15.95
C ARG A 85 0.64 13.85 -15.41
N TYR A 86 -0.01 12.74 -15.10
CA TYR A 86 -1.28 12.72 -14.39
C TYR A 86 -1.02 12.25 -12.97
N GLU A 87 -1.46 13.04 -12.00
CA GLU A 87 -1.45 12.68 -10.59
C GLU A 87 -2.89 12.53 -10.14
N LEU A 88 -3.23 11.35 -9.65
CA LEU A 88 -4.55 11.07 -9.12
C LEU A 88 -4.50 11.13 -7.59
N PRO A 89 -5.55 11.66 -6.95
CA PRO A 89 -5.60 11.77 -5.50
C PRO A 89 -5.60 10.39 -4.86
N HIS A 90 -4.82 10.23 -3.80
CA HIS A 90 -4.77 9.06 -2.95
C HIS A 90 -5.10 9.47 -1.52
N GLU A 91 -5.48 8.51 -0.70
CA GLU A 91 -5.79 8.74 0.71
C GLU A 91 -5.14 7.69 1.61
N ILE A 92 -4.93 8.04 2.87
CA ILE A 92 -4.50 7.09 3.89
C ILE A 92 -5.74 6.59 4.61
N VAL A 93 -5.92 5.29 4.63
CA VAL A 93 -6.99 4.63 5.38
C VAL A 93 -6.39 4.14 6.70
N PHE A 94 -6.67 4.88 7.77
CA PHE A 94 -6.25 4.54 9.13
C PHE A 94 -7.08 3.38 9.68
N ARG A 95 -6.40 2.40 10.28
CA ARG A 95 -6.95 1.18 10.89
C ARG A 95 -6.11 0.79 12.12
N ASP A 96 -6.20 -0.47 12.56
CA ASP A 96 -5.65 -0.94 13.85
C ASP A 96 -4.12 -1.17 13.86
N SER A 97 -3.44 -1.17 12.71
CA SER A 97 -2.02 -1.53 12.61
C SER A 97 -1.02 -0.38 12.84
N ILE A 98 -1.53 0.81 13.15
CA ILE A 98 -0.77 2.00 13.58
C ILE A 98 -1.45 2.57 14.81
#